data_AF-A0A946XGV0-F1
#
_entry.id   AF-A0A946XGV0-F1
#
_cell.length_a   1.000
_cell.length_b   1.000
_cell.length_c   1.000
_cell.angle_alpha   90.00
_cell.angle_beta   90.00
_cell.angle_gamma   90.00
#
_symmetry.space_group_name_H-M   'P 1'
#
loop_
_entity.id
_entity.type
_entity.pdbx_description
1 polymer ?
#
loop_
_entity_poly.entity_id
_entity_poly.type
_entity_poly.pdbx_seq_one_letter_code
_entity_poly.pdbx_strand_id
1 'polypeptide(L)'
;MATVSGASVKSIVVACEAGMGSSVMVAKQLAKQLKAQGVSVTHSPVNQLADTEHDLVLCHRGLGSRAKQAVPGSVVVMFDMFIGDLNIAKVVSLIQSGDDISDD
;
A
#
# COMPACT_ATOMS: atom_id res chain seq x y z
N MET A 1 0.74 -15.28 -5.13
CA MET A 1 -0.31 -14.70 -4.29
C MET A 1 0.26 -14.58 -2.90
N ALA A 2 0.55 -13.35 -2.49
CA ALA A 2 0.93 -13.01 -1.14
C ALA A 2 -0.33 -12.69 -0.34
N THR A 3 -0.29 -12.91 0.97
CA THR A 3 -1.41 -12.59 1.87
C THR A 3 -0.85 -12.08 3.19
N VAL A 4 -1.49 -11.07 3.76
CA VAL A 4 -1.14 -10.50 5.06
C VAL A 4 -2.41 -10.26 5.87
N SER A 5 -2.39 -10.62 7.15
CA SER A 5 -3.51 -10.32 8.06
C SER A 5 -3.56 -8.82 8.33
N GLY A 6 -4.74 -8.22 8.15
CA GLY A 6 -4.96 -6.79 8.39
C GLY A 6 -4.61 -6.36 9.83
N ALA A 7 -4.79 -7.26 10.81
CA ALA A 7 -4.42 -7.02 12.20
C ALA A 7 -2.89 -6.98 12.43
N SER A 8 -2.10 -7.56 11.52
CA SER A 8 -0.64 -7.62 11.61
C SER A 8 0.06 -6.48 10.87
N VAL A 9 -0.66 -5.77 9.98
CA VAL A 9 -0.11 -4.67 9.19
C VAL A 9 0.26 -3.51 10.10
N LYS A 10 1.54 -3.10 10.07
CA LYS A 10 2.06 -1.93 10.80
C LYS A 10 2.70 -0.91 9.88
N SER A 11 3.13 -1.33 8.69
CA SER A 11 3.83 -0.50 7.72
C SER A 11 3.24 -0.65 6.32
N ILE A 12 2.83 0.47 5.73
CA ILE A 12 2.35 0.54 4.35
C ILE A 12 3.24 1.47 3.56
N VAL A 13 3.70 1.03 2.39
CA VAL A 13 4.43 1.88 1.44
C VAL A 13 3.57 2.20 0.23
N VAL A 14 3.43 3.48 -0.09
CA VAL A 14 2.79 3.95 -1.33
C VAL A 14 3.86 4.14 -2.40
N ALA A 15 3.89 3.23 -3.37
CA ALA A 15 4.85 3.21 -4.46
C ALA A 15 4.44 4.15 -5.61
N CYS A 16 5.39 4.96 -6.09
CA CYS A 16 5.19 5.89 -7.22
C CYS A 16 6.42 5.96 -8.14
N GLU A 17 6.33 6.63 -9.29
CA GLU A 17 7.48 6.74 -10.20
C GLU A 17 8.60 7.65 -9.67
N ALA A 18 8.25 8.83 -9.16
CA ALA A 18 9.23 9.89 -8.86
C ALA A 18 9.48 10.14 -7.37
N GLY A 19 8.76 9.48 -6.46
CA GLY A 19 8.88 9.74 -5.00
C GLY A 19 8.33 11.10 -4.54
N MET A 20 7.96 12.00 -5.44
CA MET A 20 7.42 13.34 -5.15
C MET A 20 6.18 13.58 -6.02
N GLY A 21 4.98 13.56 -5.42
CA GLY A 21 3.72 13.75 -6.16
C GLY A 21 2.48 13.26 -5.44
N SER A 22 1.51 12.73 -6.20
CA SER A 22 0.21 12.23 -5.73
C SER A 22 0.30 11.13 -4.65
N SER A 23 1.43 10.42 -4.56
CA SER A 23 1.73 9.47 -3.49
C SER A 23 1.76 10.10 -2.10
N VAL A 24 2.18 11.37 -1.98
CA VAL A 24 2.20 12.08 -0.69
C VAL A 24 0.78 12.34 -0.19
N MET A 25 -0.16 12.64 -1.09
CA MET A 25 -1.55 12.88 -0.74
C MET A 25 -2.22 11.60 -0.26
N VAL A 26 -2.06 10.50 -1.00
CA VAL A 26 -2.59 9.18 -0.61
C VAL A 26 -1.99 8.70 0.70
N ALA A 27 -0.67 8.80 0.86
CA ALA A 27 0.01 8.39 2.08
C ALA A 27 -0.49 9.18 3.31
N LYS A 28 -0.63 10.51 3.19
CA LYS A 28 -1.17 11.34 4.29
C LYS A 28 -2.63 11.01 4.63
N GLN A 29 -3.46 10.76 3.61
CA GLN A 29 -4.85 10.37 3.82
C GLN A 29 -4.95 9.02 4.54
N LEU A 30 -4.20 8.03 4.09
CA LEU A 30 -4.14 6.70 4.70
C LEU A 30 -3.58 6.76 6.12
N ALA A 31 -2.50 7.50 6.34
CA ALA A 31 -1.93 7.70 7.67
C ALA A 31 -2.96 8.29 8.64
N LYS A 32 -3.79 9.23 8.18
CA LYS A 32 -4.87 9.81 9.00
C LYS A 32 -5.95 8.78 9.32
N GLN A 33 -6.36 7.96 8.35
CA GLN A 33 -7.43 6.96 8.52
C GLN A 33 -6.99 5.77 9.39
N LEU A 34 -5.73 5.36 9.29
CA LEU A 34 -5.19 4.18 9.98
C LEU A 34 -4.44 4.53 11.27
N LYS A 35 -4.41 5.81 11.66
CA LYS A 35 -3.75 6.27 12.90
C LYS A 35 -4.22 5.51 14.15
N ALA A 36 -5.51 5.17 14.22
CA ALA A 36 -6.08 4.43 15.34
C ALA A 36 -5.57 2.99 15.46
N GLN A 37 -5.12 2.41 14.33
CA GLN A 37 -4.57 1.05 14.26
C GLN A 37 -3.04 1.04 14.46
N GLY A 38 -2.40 2.20 14.66
CA GLY A 38 -0.95 2.30 14.83
C GLY A 38 -0.15 2.03 13.55
N VAL A 39 -0.78 2.13 12.39
CA VAL A 39 -0.14 1.87 11.09
C VAL A 39 0.64 3.11 10.62
N SER A 40 1.91 2.90 10.29
CA SER A 40 2.76 3.88 9.62
C SER A 40 2.58 3.79 8.11
N VAL A 41 2.40 4.93 7.45
CA VAL A 41 2.26 4.99 5.99
C VAL A 41 3.34 5.90 5.43
N THR A 42 4.21 5.33 4.59
CA THR A 42 5.31 6.02 3.93
C THR A 42 5.10 5.99 2.41
N HIS A 43 5.98 6.67 1.67
CA HIS A 43 6.02 6.58 0.21
C HIS A 43 7.46 6.31 -0.23
N SER A 44 7.60 5.56 -1.31
CA SER A 44 8.90 5.19 -1.89
C SER A 44 8.76 5.12 -3.41
N PRO A 45 9.81 5.42 -4.19
CA PRO A 45 9.77 5.14 -5.61
C PRO A 45 9.79 3.61 -5.86
N VAL A 46 9.11 3.15 -6.92
CA VAL A 46 8.95 1.71 -7.19
C VAL A 46 10.28 0.96 -7.29
N ASN A 47 11.34 1.62 -7.76
CA ASN A 47 12.69 1.06 -7.87
C ASN A 47 13.41 0.88 -6.52
N GLN A 48 12.92 1.47 -5.43
CA GLN A 48 13.49 1.34 -4.08
C GLN A 48 12.64 0.46 -3.16
N LEU A 49 11.58 -0.18 -3.68
CA LEU A 49 10.69 -1.03 -2.87
C LEU A 49 11.43 -2.18 -2.19
N ALA A 50 12.42 -2.76 -2.86
CA ALA A 50 13.20 -3.88 -2.32
C ALA A 50 14.01 -3.50 -1.06
N ASP A 51 14.40 -2.24 -0.94
CA ASP A 51 15.18 -1.70 0.18
C ASP A 51 14.31 -0.97 1.22
N THR A 52 13.00 -0.92 1.00
CA THR A 52 12.05 -0.25 1.90
C THR A 52 11.36 -1.29 2.76
N GLU A 53 11.34 -1.13 4.08
CA GLU A 53 10.57 -2.00 4.98
C GLU A 53 9.07 -1.74 4.82
N HIS A 54 8.28 -2.80 4.59
CA HIS A 54 6.83 -2.72 4.42
C HIS A 54 6.15 -4.07 4.68
N ASP A 55 4.92 -4.04 5.19
CA ASP A 55 4.03 -5.20 5.25
C ASP A 55 3.10 -5.25 4.02
N LEU A 56 2.79 -4.08 3.46
CA LEU A 56 1.87 -3.93 2.34
C LEU A 56 2.31 -2.80 1.40
N VAL A 57 2.22 -3.06 0.10
CA VAL A 57 2.52 -2.09 -0.96
C VAL A 57 1.23 -1.63 -1.62
N LEU A 58 1.04 -0.32 -1.71
CA LEU A 58 0.02 0.30 -2.55
C LEU A 58 0.68 0.95 -3.75
N CYS A 59 0.20 0.69 -4.97
CA CYS A 59 0.73 1.33 -6.16
C CYS A 59 -0.36 1.64 -7.19
N HIS A 60 -0.11 2.62 -8.05
CA HIS A 60 -1.00 2.86 -9.18
C HIS A 60 -0.95 1.67 -10.15
N ARG A 61 -2.08 1.27 -10.75
CA ARG A 61 -2.18 0.11 -11.66
C ARG A 61 -1.10 0.09 -12.75
N GLY A 62 -0.78 1.26 -13.32
CA GLY A 62 0.28 1.40 -14.34
C GLY A 62 1.69 0.98 -13.87
N LEU A 63 1.91 0.86 -12.56
CA LEU A 63 3.17 0.43 -11.94
C LEU A 63 3.08 -0.96 -11.30
N GLY A 64 1.90 -1.60 -11.33
CA GLY A 64 1.65 -2.88 -10.66
C GLY A 64 2.64 -3.97 -11.04
N SER A 65 2.91 -4.14 -12.34
CA SER A 65 3.88 -5.13 -12.82
C SER A 65 5.29 -4.89 -12.30
N ARG A 66 5.73 -3.62 -12.22
CA ARG A 66 7.05 -3.27 -11.69
C ARG A 66 7.14 -3.47 -10.18
N ALA A 67 6.08 -3.10 -9.46
CA ALA A 67 6.00 -3.32 -8.02
C ALA A 67 6.04 -4.82 -7.67
N LYS A 68 5.25 -5.67 -8.34
CA LYS A 68 5.30 -7.12 -8.15
C LYS A 68 6.64 -7.74 -8.53
N GLN A 69 7.32 -7.21 -9.55
CA GLN A 69 8.67 -7.66 -9.89
C GLN A 69 9.72 -7.26 -8.84
N ALA A 70 9.60 -6.07 -8.26
CA ALA A 70 10.52 -5.60 -7.23
C ALA A 70 10.36 -6.36 -5.90
N VAL A 71 9.12 -6.72 -5.54
CA VAL A 71 8.80 -7.38 -4.27
C VAL A 71 7.84 -8.57 -4.48
N PRO A 72 8.31 -9.68 -5.08
CA PRO A 72 7.44 -10.80 -5.48
C PRO A 72 6.79 -11.55 -4.31
N GLY A 73 7.30 -11.38 -3.08
CA GLY A 73 6.76 -11.98 -1.87
C GLY A 73 5.82 -11.06 -1.07
N SER A 74 5.70 -9.79 -1.44
CA SER A 74 4.90 -8.80 -0.72
C SER A 74 3.50 -8.67 -1.31
N VAL A 75 2.54 -8.28 -0.47
CA VAL A 75 1.18 -7.97 -0.92
C VAL A 75 1.18 -6.63 -1.65
N VAL A 76 0.92 -6.67 -2.96
CA VAL A 76 0.85 -5.46 -3.81
C VAL A 76 -0.60 -5.20 -4.22
N VAL A 77 -1.21 -4.18 -3.63
CA VAL A 77 -2.55 -3.72 -4.00
C VAL A 77 -2.46 -2.57 -4.99
N MET A 78 -3.14 -2.74 -6.12
CA MET A 78 -3.18 -1.75 -7.21
C MET A 78 -4.42 -0.86 -7.09
N PHE A 79 -4.25 0.45 -7.26
CA PHE A 79 -5.34 1.42 -7.32
C PHE A 79 -5.31 2.20 -8.65
N ASP A 80 -6.46 2.72 -9.08
CA ASP A 80 -6.59 3.54 -10.28
C ASP A 80 -6.75 5.03 -9.93
N MET A 81 -7.46 5.34 -8.84
CA MET A 81 -7.71 6.72 -8.42
C MET A 81 -6.98 7.06 -7.13
N PHE A 82 -6.44 8.27 -7.05
CA PHE A 82 -5.79 8.76 -5.83
C PHE A 82 -6.81 9.15 -4.74
N ILE A 83 -8.06 9.39 -5.12
CA ILE A 83 -9.15 9.79 -4.23
C ILE A 83 -10.38 8.98 -4.62
N GLY A 84 -11.02 8.34 -3.64
CA GLY A 84 -12.27 7.59 -3.84
C GLY A 84 -12.10 6.21 -4.48
N ASP A 85 -10.89 5.68 -4.53
CA ASP A 85 -10.63 4.36 -5.07
C ASP A 85 -11.11 3.24 -4.14
N LEU A 86 -11.82 2.27 -4.72
CA LEU A 86 -12.43 1.16 -3.99
C LEU A 86 -11.39 0.19 -3.41
N ASN A 87 -10.24 0.01 -4.07
CA ASN A 87 -9.20 -0.88 -3.56
C ASN A 87 -8.51 -0.26 -2.33
N ILE A 88 -8.29 1.05 -2.34
CA ILE A 88 -7.78 1.78 -1.18
C ILE A 88 -8.78 1.66 -0.02
N ALA A 89 -10.07 1.92 -0.26
CA ALA A 89 -11.11 1.81 0.76
C ALA A 89 -11.22 0.39 1.32
N LYS A 90 -11.13 -0.62 0.46
CA LYS A 90 -11.13 -2.04 0.85
C LYS A 90 -9.96 -2.36 1.77
N VAL A 91 -8.74 -1.97 1.42
CA VAL A 91 -7.55 -2.20 2.27
C VAL A 91 -7.73 -1.56 3.64
N VAL A 92 -8.19 -0.32 3.70
CA VAL A 92 -8.45 0.37 4.97
C VAL A 92 -9.47 -0.39 5.81
N SER A 93 -10.58 -0.83 5.21
CA SER A 93 -11.62 -1.59 5.89
C SER A 93 -11.11 -2.92 6.43
N LEU A 94 -10.29 -3.65 5.65
CA LEU A 94 -9.72 -4.94 6.05
C LEU A 94 -8.75 -4.76 7.21
N ILE A 95 -7.89 -3.72 7.18
CA ILE A 95 -6.99 -3.40 8.31
C ILE A 95 -7.78 -3.07 9.58
N GLN A 96 -8.86 -2.29 9.45
CA GLN A 96 -9.70 -1.91 10.59
C GLN A 96 -10.47 -3.10 11.18
N SER A 97 -10.82 -4.08 10.35
CA SER A 97 -11.58 -5.28 10.76
C SER A 97 -10.64 -6.43 11.18
N GLY A 98 -9.36 -6.36 10.82
CA GLY A 98 -8.36 -7.39 11.09
C GLY A 98 -8.34 -8.53 10.05
N ASP A 99 -9.11 -8.40 8.97
CA ASP A 99 -9.27 -9.42 7.93
C ASP A 99 -8.04 -9.54 7.02
N ASP A 100 -7.91 -10.68 6.35
CA ASP A 100 -6.79 -10.95 5.43
C ASP A 100 -6.86 -10.11 4.15
N ILE A 101 -5.69 -9.65 3.71
CA ILE A 101 -5.47 -8.85 2.51
C ILE A 101 -4.60 -9.65 1.56
N SER A 102 -5.07 -9.85 0.32
CA SER A 102 -4.37 -10.62 -0.72
C SER A 102 -4.20 -9.83 -2.01
N ASP A 103 -3.16 -10.17 -2.78
CA ASP A 103 -2.81 -9.55 -4.06
C ASP A 103 -3.28 -10.38 -5.29
N ASP A 104 -4.56 -10.75 -5.32
CA ASP A 104 -5.17 -11.49 -6.46
C ASP A 104 -5.19 -10.64 -7.76
#